data_AF-A0A9W9L8W2-F1
#
_entry.id   AF-A0A9W9L8W2-F1
#
_cell.length_a   1.000
_cell.length_b   1.000
_cell.length_c   1.000
_cell.angle_alpha   90.00
_cell.angle_beta   90.00
_cell.angle_gamma   90.00
#
_symmetry.space_group_name_H-M   'P 1'
#
loop_
_entity.id
_entity.type
_entity.pdbx_description
1 polymer ?
#
loop_
_entity_poly.entity_id
_entity_poly.type
_entity_poly.pdbx_seq_one_letter_code
_entity_poly.pdbx_strand_id
1 'polypeptide(L)'
;MMQKMDDHAVILGVIEHIPDPNYRRFARTMWDVLKPGGRVYLDGSAGVQKFAVSALTRGYIWPGTHTFMTLQDVLAEGLYHGFSVMDVANETPDYELTMMEWAKRQDSAKDELIAGWGERTYCVFRLCLTQGPA
;
A
#
# COMPACT_ATOMS: atom_id res chain seq x y z
N MET A 1 -29.81 -9.14 13.13
CA MET A 1 -29.40 -9.84 11.89
C MET A 1 -27.97 -10.29 12.11
N MET A 2 -27.67 -11.58 12.03
CA MET A 2 -26.32 -12.10 12.33
C MET A 2 -25.41 -11.73 11.16
N GLN A 3 -24.41 -10.89 11.41
CA GLN A 3 -23.44 -10.50 10.39
C GLN A 3 -22.66 -11.75 9.96
N LYS A 4 -22.58 -12.00 8.65
CA LYS A 4 -21.80 -13.10 8.11
C LYS A 4 -20.33 -12.84 8.43
N MET A 5 -19.71 -13.74 9.19
CA MET A 5 -18.29 -13.67 9.54
C MET A 5 -17.47 -14.43 8.50
N ASP A 6 -16.33 -13.88 8.12
CA ASP A 6 -15.37 -14.46 7.20
C ASP A 6 -14.35 -15.32 7.95
N ASP A 7 -13.80 -16.33 7.26
CA ASP A 7 -12.74 -17.18 7.82
C ASP A 7 -11.40 -16.44 7.86
N HIS A 8 -11.08 -15.67 6.82
CA HIS A 8 -9.85 -14.90 6.70
C HIS A 8 -10.09 -13.62 5.91
N ALA A 9 -9.21 -12.62 6.09
CA ALA A 9 -9.22 -11.37 5.35
C ALA A 9 -7.84 -11.10 4.74
N VAL A 10 -7.84 -10.43 3.59
CA VAL A 10 -6.64 -10.08 2.83
C VAL A 10 -6.72 -8.62 2.43
N ILE A 11 -5.64 -7.88 2.64
CA ILE A 11 -5.49 -6.47 2.25
C ILE A 11 -4.18 -6.35 1.50
N LEU A 12 -4.24 -5.88 0.25
CA LEU A 12 -3.10 -5.76 -0.65
C LEU A 12 -3.08 -4.34 -1.22
N GLY A 13 -2.09 -3.53 -0.84
CA GLY A 13 -1.89 -2.17 -1.39
C GLY A 13 -3.05 -1.19 -1.16
N VAL A 14 -3.85 -1.40 -0.10
CA VAL A 14 -4.97 -0.50 0.26
C VAL A 14 -4.73 0.25 1.56
N ILE A 15 -3.87 -0.28 2.44
CA ILE A 15 -3.66 0.25 3.79
C ILE A 15 -3.09 1.68 3.78
N GLU A 16 -2.40 2.07 2.71
CA GLU A 16 -1.85 3.40 2.45
C GLU A 16 -2.93 4.48 2.29
N HIS A 17 -4.19 4.06 2.07
CA HIS A 17 -5.37 4.92 2.00
C HIS A 17 -6.17 4.95 3.32
N ILE A 18 -5.69 4.26 4.36
CA ILE A 18 -6.29 4.24 5.70
C ILE A 18 -5.35 4.98 6.66
N PRO A 19 -5.26 6.32 6.62
CA PRO A 19 -4.37 7.04 7.50
C PRO A 19 -4.89 7.05 8.95
N ASP A 20 -3.97 7.20 9.89
CA ASP A 20 -4.24 7.51 11.29
C ASP A 20 -5.19 8.72 11.44
N PRO A 21 -6.16 8.71 12.38
CA PRO A 21 -6.41 7.74 13.45
C PRO A 21 -7.21 6.48 13.04
N ASN A 22 -7.33 6.17 11.74
CA ASN A 22 -8.25 5.11 11.29
C ASN A 22 -7.74 3.68 11.50
N TYR A 23 -6.48 3.45 11.90
CA TYR A 23 -5.98 2.09 12.20
C TYR A 23 -6.76 1.41 13.32
N ARG A 24 -7.21 2.17 14.32
CA ARG A 24 -8.10 1.66 15.38
C ARG A 24 -9.42 1.13 14.83
N ARG A 25 -10.04 1.92 13.94
CA ARG A 25 -11.31 1.53 13.30
C ARG A 25 -11.10 0.33 12.38
N PHE A 26 -9.98 0.31 11.69
CA PHE A 26 -9.56 -0.81 10.86
C PHE A 26 -9.42 -2.11 11.67
N ALA A 27 -8.63 -2.10 12.75
CA ALA A 27 -8.43 -3.25 13.62
C ALA A 27 -9.75 -3.76 14.23
N ARG A 28 -10.61 -2.85 14.69
CA ARG A 28 -11.96 -3.19 15.16
C ARG A 28 -12.80 -3.85 14.06
N THR A 29 -12.79 -3.28 12.86
CA THR A 29 -13.57 -3.84 11.74
C THR A 29 -13.11 -5.25 11.41
N MET A 30 -11.79 -5.48 11.34
CA MET A 30 -11.25 -6.82 11.12
C MET A 30 -11.65 -7.80 12.22
N TRP A 31 -11.63 -7.36 13.48
CA TRP A 31 -12.06 -8.17 14.61
C TRP A 31 -13.53 -8.57 14.52
N ASP A 32 -14.40 -7.63 14.16
CA ASP A 32 -15.85 -7.84 14.11
C ASP A 32 -16.29 -8.75 12.94
N VAL A 33 -15.51 -8.77 11.85
CA VAL A 33 -15.86 -9.57 10.65
C VAL A 33 -15.22 -10.96 10.62
N LEU A 34 -14.21 -11.22 11.44
CA LEU A 34 -13.49 -12.51 11.43
C LEU A 34 -14.01 -13.49 12.47
N LYS A 35 -14.19 -14.75 12.07
CA LYS A 35 -14.46 -15.85 13.00
C LYS A 35 -13.29 -16.03 13.98
N PRO A 36 -13.52 -16.58 15.19
CA PRO A 36 -12.43 -17.00 16.07
C PRO A 36 -11.45 -17.93 15.34
N GLY A 37 -10.16 -17.63 15.42
CA GLY A 37 -9.11 -18.35 14.67
C GLY A 37 -8.90 -17.85 13.23
N GLY A 38 -9.70 -16.89 12.79
CA GLY A 38 -9.51 -16.22 11.52
C GLY A 38 -8.21 -15.40 11.47
N ARG A 39 -7.78 -15.07 10.25
CA ARG A 39 -6.46 -14.46 10.01
C ARG A 39 -6.58 -13.28 9.06
N VAL A 40 -5.73 -12.28 9.27
CA VAL A 40 -5.56 -11.17 8.35
C VAL A 40 -4.17 -11.27 7.73
N TYR A 41 -4.10 -11.20 6.40
CA TYR A 41 -2.87 -10.88 5.68
C TYR A 41 -2.94 -9.43 5.21
N LEU A 42 -1.89 -8.67 5.47
CA LEU A 42 -1.79 -7.26 5.14
C LEU A 42 -0.46 -7.01 4.43
N ASP A 43 -0.56 -6.51 3.21
CA ASP A 43 0.54 -6.04 2.39
C ASP A 43 0.33 -4.55 2.06
N GLY A 44 1.43 -3.80 2.10
CA GLY A 44 1.43 -2.38 1.82
C GLY A 44 2.77 -1.71 2.08
N SER A 45 2.95 -0.55 1.45
CA SER A 45 4.14 0.27 1.56
C SER A 45 4.22 0.94 2.93
N ALA A 46 5.30 0.66 3.66
CA ALA A 46 5.50 1.11 5.04
C ALA A 46 6.63 2.15 5.15
N GLY A 47 6.48 3.09 6.09
CA GLY A 47 7.47 4.10 6.43
C GLY A 47 7.49 4.37 7.93
N VAL A 48 8.64 4.86 8.44
CA VAL A 48 8.76 5.20 9.87
C VAL A 48 8.02 6.50 10.20
N GLN A 49 8.09 7.49 9.30
CA GLN A 49 7.43 8.78 9.44
C GLN A 49 6.25 8.88 8.47
N LYS A 50 5.07 9.21 8.99
CA LYS A 50 3.90 9.54 8.18
C LYS A 50 4.18 10.77 7.34
N PHE A 51 3.62 10.81 6.14
CA PHE A 51 3.70 11.95 5.21
C PHE A 51 5.12 12.29 4.69
N ALA A 52 6.12 11.46 4.94
CA ALA A 52 7.40 11.52 4.24
C ALA A 52 7.24 10.96 2.83
N VAL A 53 6.56 11.71 1.96
CA VAL A 53 6.30 11.35 0.56
C VAL A 53 6.82 12.48 -0.31
N SER A 54 7.59 12.14 -1.35
CA SER A 54 8.22 13.12 -2.23
C SER A 54 7.22 14.10 -2.89
N ALA A 55 7.67 15.32 -3.19
CA ALA A 55 6.86 16.34 -3.86
C ALA A 55 6.41 15.90 -5.26
N LEU A 56 7.21 15.09 -5.96
CA LEU A 56 6.85 14.49 -7.26
C LEU A 56 5.64 13.56 -7.10
N THR A 57 5.73 12.66 -6.12
CA THR A 57 4.69 11.67 -5.84
C THR A 57 3.38 12.35 -5.47
N ARG A 58 3.40 13.34 -4.57
CA ARG A 58 2.20 14.10 -4.19
C ARG A 58 1.62 14.96 -5.31
N GLY A 59 2.50 15.55 -6.13
CA GLY A 59 2.09 16.49 -7.18
C GLY A 59 1.53 15.83 -8.43
N TYR A 60 1.96 14.60 -8.73
CA TYR A 60 1.73 13.99 -10.03
C TYR A 60 1.25 12.53 -10.03
N ILE A 61 1.43 11.77 -8.94
CA ILE A 61 1.11 10.34 -8.91
C ILE A 61 -0.06 10.05 -7.94
N TRP A 62 0.09 10.39 -6.66
CA TRP A 62 -0.93 10.19 -5.63
C TRP A 62 -1.28 11.52 -4.95
N PRO A 63 -2.18 12.32 -5.55
CA PRO A 63 -2.67 13.53 -4.91
C PRO A 63 -3.55 13.21 -3.70
N GLY A 64 -3.38 13.93 -2.59
CA GLY A 64 -4.25 13.85 -1.42
C GLY A 64 -3.59 13.23 -0.17
N THR A 65 -4.36 12.41 0.56
CA THR A 65 -4.00 11.89 1.90
C THR A 65 -3.23 10.57 1.87
N HIS A 66 -2.75 10.15 0.69
CA HIS A 66 -1.92 8.95 0.58
C HIS A 66 -0.66 9.12 1.44
N THR A 67 -0.42 8.14 2.30
CA THR A 67 0.76 8.06 3.15
C THR A 67 1.13 6.61 3.32
N PHE A 68 2.43 6.34 3.39
CA PHE A 68 2.90 5.03 3.83
C PHE A 68 2.28 4.67 5.17
N MET A 69 2.00 3.38 5.34
CA MET A 69 1.58 2.87 6.63
C MET A 69 2.71 2.97 7.64
N THR A 70 2.37 3.22 8.89
CA THR A 70 3.30 3.06 10.01
C THR A 70 3.12 1.69 10.61
N LEU A 71 4.09 0.80 10.36
CA LEU A 71 4.04 -0.58 10.83
C LEU A 71 3.79 -0.66 12.33
N GLN A 72 4.48 0.17 13.12
CA GLN A 72 4.33 0.21 14.57
C GLN A 72 2.90 0.53 15.03
N ASP A 73 2.20 1.45 14.35
CA ASP A 73 0.87 1.87 14.76
C ASP A 73 -0.19 0.84 14.35
N VAL A 74 -0.04 0.24 13.16
CA VAL A 74 -0.93 -0.83 12.68
C VAL A 74 -0.80 -2.06 13.58
N LEU A 75 0.42 -2.46 13.93
CA LEU A 75 0.65 -3.59 14.83
C LEU A 75 0.13 -3.30 16.24
N ALA A 76 0.35 -2.09 16.77
CA ALA A 76 -0.15 -1.71 18.09
C ALA A 76 -1.68 -1.82 18.17
N GLU A 77 -2.41 -1.25 17.19
CA GLU A 77 -3.88 -1.33 17.16
C GLU A 77 -4.37 -2.77 16.98
N GLY A 78 -3.69 -3.58 16.16
CA GLY A 78 -4.00 -5.01 16.05
C GLY A 78 -3.88 -5.75 17.39
N LEU A 79 -2.76 -5.57 18.09
CA LEU A 79 -2.51 -6.17 19.40
C LEU A 79 -3.54 -5.71 20.45
N TYR A 80 -3.88 -4.40 20.48
CA TYR A 80 -4.89 -3.87 21.40
C TYR A 80 -6.30 -4.44 21.17
N HIS A 81 -6.60 -4.94 19.97
CA HIS A 81 -7.90 -5.54 19.64
C HIS A 81 -7.90 -7.08 19.72
N GLY A 82 -6.80 -7.70 20.20
CA GLY A 82 -6.74 -9.15 20.46
C GLY A 82 -6.14 -9.99 19.34
N PHE A 83 -5.60 -9.37 18.29
CA PHE A 83 -4.80 -10.10 17.31
C PHE A 83 -3.42 -10.46 17.86
N SER A 84 -2.80 -11.47 17.27
CA SER A 84 -1.40 -11.84 17.51
C SER A 84 -0.64 -11.78 16.19
N VAL A 85 0.57 -11.24 16.23
CA VAL A 85 1.44 -11.17 15.05
C VAL A 85 2.04 -12.54 14.80
N MET A 86 1.86 -13.07 13.59
CA MET A 86 2.41 -14.36 13.19
C MET A 86 3.70 -14.24 12.42
N ASP A 87 3.79 -13.25 11.53
CA ASP A 87 4.95 -13.00 10.70
C ASP A 87 4.98 -11.54 10.24
N VAL A 88 6.18 -11.05 9.94
CA VAL A 88 6.43 -9.74 9.33
C VAL A 88 7.60 -9.91 8.36
N ALA A 89 7.32 -9.78 7.07
CA ALA A 89 8.31 -9.85 6.01
C ALA A 89 8.57 -8.48 5.40
N ASN A 90 9.82 -8.20 5.03
CA ASN A 90 10.19 -7.02 4.26
C ASN A 90 10.37 -7.43 2.79
N GLU A 91 9.41 -7.09 1.95
CA GLU A 91 9.39 -7.40 0.52
C GLU A 91 9.93 -6.25 -0.35
N THR A 92 10.57 -5.23 0.24
CA THR A 92 11.16 -4.10 -0.50
C THR A 92 12.05 -4.56 -1.67
N PRO A 93 12.96 -5.56 -1.51
CA PRO A 93 13.79 -6.01 -2.63
C PRO A 93 12.97 -6.61 -3.78
N ASP A 94 11.89 -7.33 -3.49
CA ASP A 94 11.02 -7.92 -4.50
C ASP A 94 10.19 -6.84 -5.22
N TYR A 95 9.79 -5.81 -4.48
CA TYR A 95 9.10 -4.64 -5.04
C TYR A 95 10.02 -3.83 -5.96
N GLU A 96 11.31 -3.69 -5.64
CA GLU A 96 12.30 -3.07 -6.52
C GLU A 96 12.40 -3.80 -7.86
N LEU A 97 12.44 -5.14 -7.85
CA LEU A 97 12.43 -5.95 -9.08
C LEU A 97 11.16 -5.73 -9.90
N THR A 98 10.00 -5.65 -9.22
CA THR A 98 8.72 -5.36 -9.87
C THR A 98 8.73 -4.00 -10.57
N MET A 99 9.23 -2.96 -9.89
CA MET A 99 9.36 -1.61 -10.43
C MET A 99 10.31 -1.57 -11.64
N MET A 100 11.43 -2.29 -11.57
CA MET A 100 12.37 -2.42 -12.68
C MET A 100 11.73 -3.08 -13.90
N GLU A 101 10.96 -4.15 -13.72
CA GLU A 101 10.27 -4.83 -14.83
C GLU A 101 9.15 -3.98 -15.43
N TRP A 102 8.42 -3.23 -14.61
CA TRP A 102 7.44 -2.25 -15.09
C TRP A 102 8.10 -1.13 -15.90
N ALA A 103 9.22 -0.59 -15.43
CA ALA A 103 10.00 0.41 -16.16
C ALA A 103 10.45 -0.10 -17.54
N LYS A 104 11.00 -1.33 -17.62
CA LYS A 104 11.43 -1.94 -18.89
C LYS A 104 10.27 -2.11 -19.87
N ARG A 105 9.11 -2.56 -19.39
CA ARG A 105 7.91 -2.74 -20.21
C ARG A 105 7.37 -1.39 -20.69
N GLN A 106 7.39 -0.37 -19.83
CA GLN A 106 6.99 0.99 -20.19
C GLN A 106 7.90 1.56 -21.30
N ASP A 107 9.22 1.37 -21.20
CA ASP A 107 10.17 1.83 -22.23
C ASP A 107 9.96 1.10 -23.56
N SER A 108 9.66 -0.20 -23.51
CA SER A 108 9.39 -1.00 -24.71
C SER A 108 8.10 -0.57 -25.43
N ALA A 109 7.13 0.01 -24.69
CA ALA A 109 5.87 0.51 -25.21
C ALA A 109 5.84 2.05 -25.38
N LYS A 110 7.00 2.72 -25.39
CA LYS A 110 7.11 4.18 -25.35
C LYS A 110 6.25 4.88 -26.41
N ASP A 111 6.38 4.50 -27.67
CA ASP A 111 5.71 5.21 -28.77
C ASP A 111 4.19 5.10 -28.69
N GLU A 112 3.68 3.92 -28.32
CA GLU A 112 2.25 3.68 -28.09
C GLU A 112 1.72 4.50 -26.91
N LEU A 113 2.45 4.53 -25.80
CA LEU A 113 2.06 5.29 -24.61
C LEU A 113 2.08 6.79 -24.85
N ILE A 114 3.07 7.30 -25.58
CA ILE A 114 3.14 8.72 -25.95
C ILE A 114 1.99 9.07 -26.90
N ALA A 115 1.68 8.22 -27.88
CA ALA A 115 0.56 8.46 -28.79
C ALA A 115 -0.80 8.46 -28.06
N GLY A 116 -0.98 7.60 -27.04
CA GLY A 116 -2.23 7.51 -26.28
C GLY A 116 -2.39 8.54 -25.16
N TRP A 117 -1.31 8.86 -24.45
CA TRP A 117 -1.36 9.59 -23.17
C TRP A 117 -0.51 10.88 -23.14
N GLY A 118 0.25 11.13 -24.21
CA GLY A 118 1.13 12.28 -24.36
C GLY A 118 2.50 12.10 -23.68
N GLU A 119 3.48 12.83 -24.21
CA GLU A 119 4.88 12.77 -23.79
C GLU A 119 5.07 13.15 -22.31
N ARG A 120 4.36 14.19 -21.85
CA ARG A 120 4.45 14.62 -20.43
C ARG A 120 4.07 13.49 -19.48
N THR A 121 2.97 12.80 -19.75
CA THR A 121 2.47 11.70 -18.91
C THR A 121 3.45 10.54 -18.90
N TYR A 122 3.96 10.15 -20.08
CA TYR A 122 4.99 9.13 -20.20
C TYR A 122 6.21 9.46 -19.32
N CYS A 123 6.76 10.68 -19.43
CA CYS A 123 7.93 11.12 -18.67
C CYS A 123 7.69 11.11 -17.16
N VAL A 124 6.53 11.59 -16.69
CA VAL A 124 6.19 11.60 -15.26
C VAL A 124 6.12 10.18 -14.70
N PHE A 125 5.42 9.26 -15.38
CA PHE A 125 5.33 7.88 -14.94
C PHE A 125 6.69 7.17 -15.02
N ARG A 126 7.49 7.50 -16.04
CA ARG A 126 8.84 6.94 -16.18
C ARG A 126 9.74 7.30 -15.00
N LEU A 127 9.69 8.56 -14.58
CA LEU A 127 10.42 9.06 -13.40
C LEU A 127 9.92 8.40 -12.10
N CYS A 128 8.61 8.16 -11.98
CA CYS A 128 8.04 7.44 -10.84
C CYS A 128 8.57 6.00 -10.75
N LEU A 129 8.69 5.31 -11.88
CA LEU A 129 9.17 3.92 -11.91
C LEU A 129 10.68 3.78 -11.73
N THR A 130 11.50 4.75 -12.18
CA THR A 130 12.96 4.70 -11.98
C THR A 130 13.43 5.13 -10.61
N GLN A 131 12.78 6.11 -9.99
CA GLN A 131 13.27 6.69 -8.73
C GLN A 131 12.75 5.96 -7.49
N GLY A 132 11.74 5.10 -7.66
CA GLY A 132 11.05 4.46 -6.56
C GLY A 132 10.18 5.44 -5.74
N PRO A 133 9.29 4.92 -4.89
CA PRO A 133 8.59 5.75 -3.91
C PRO A 133 9.60 6.17 -2.83
N ALA A 134 10.19 7.36 -2.99
CA ALA A 134 11.01 8.00 -1.95
C ALA A 134 10.19 8.39 -0.71
#